data_AF-A0A2T9YXA3-F1
#
_entry.id   AF-A0A2T9YXA3-F1
#
_cell.length_a   1.000
_cell.length_b   1.000
_cell.length_c   1.000
_cell.angle_alpha   90.00
_cell.angle_beta   90.00
_cell.angle_gamma   90.00
#
_symmetry.space_group_name_H-M   'P 1'
#
loop_
_entity.id
_entity.type
_entity.pdbx_description
1 polymer ?
#
loop_
_entity_poly.entity_id
_entity_poly.type
_entity_poly.pdbx_seq_one_letter_code
_entity_poly.pdbx_strand_id
1 'polypeptide(L)'
;MSILTKSVKSLASKSLLPLTILSVGKGLISAINNFKRPDGELGSFSRPIPKYDSHIPTTLFQKATIAGASSILAISEPTNGVHLAAVGDITSIPFIKKLRDRMLLNEEGRRILKERPEVKFTDSEWNALGALPKNTFGYNYYNYMVSQNISWDTRTPVRFIDDSELAYVMLRHRQIHDFYHTVLGMTISILDELTVKHFEFVQTGLPVGLFAVLVAPVRLDPAERTDFYTRCLPWVNDVGRNTKLLMNT
;
A
#
# COMPACT_ATOMS: atom_id res chain seq x y z
N MET A 1 20.15 23.92 12.76
CA MET A 1 21.01 22.71 12.75
C MET A 1 20.32 21.62 13.56
N SER A 2 19.19 21.13 13.02
CA SER A 2 18.14 20.43 13.77
C SER A 2 18.37 18.93 13.87
N ILE A 3 17.89 18.37 14.97
CA ILE A 3 17.37 17.02 15.30
C ILE A 3 17.73 15.84 14.35
N LEU A 4 17.68 16.01 13.02
CA LEU A 4 18.15 15.06 12.00
C LEU A 4 19.60 14.60 12.19
N THR A 5 20.51 15.46 12.62
CA THR A 5 21.93 15.08 12.76
C THR A 5 22.23 14.20 13.97
N LYS A 6 21.37 14.21 15.01
CA LYS A 6 21.55 13.36 16.20
C LYS A 6 21.00 11.95 16.00
N SER A 7 19.90 11.77 15.26
CA SER A 7 19.36 10.42 14.97
C SER A 7 20.27 9.60 14.05
N VAL A 8 20.94 10.24 13.09
CA VAL A 8 21.86 9.56 12.15
C VAL A 8 23.10 8.99 12.86
N LYS A 9 23.62 9.65 13.90
CA LYS A 9 24.76 9.13 14.67
C LYS A 9 24.37 7.97 15.60
N SER A 10 23.11 7.92 16.06
CA SER A 10 22.63 6.81 16.90
C SER A 10 22.33 5.53 16.09
N LEU A 11 22.00 5.64 14.80
CA LEU A 11 21.76 4.48 13.94
C LEU A 11 23.06 3.82 13.43
N ALA A 12 24.15 4.57 13.32
CA ALA A 12 25.41 4.04 12.79
C ALA A 12 26.14 3.08 13.75
N SER A 13 25.77 3.03 15.04
CA SER A 13 26.49 2.22 16.03
C SER A 13 25.86 0.87 16.35
N LYS A 14 24.70 0.50 15.77
CA LYS A 14 23.97 -0.73 16.16
C LYS A 14 23.37 -1.60 15.06
N SER A 15 23.56 -1.32 13.78
CA SER A 15 23.27 -2.33 12.76
C SER A 15 24.31 -2.32 11.65
N LEU A 16 24.82 -3.51 11.34
CA LEU A 16 25.60 -3.80 10.14
C LEU A 16 24.70 -3.66 8.91
N LEU A 17 24.36 -2.43 8.54
CA LEU A 17 23.86 -2.13 7.22
C LEU A 17 25.04 -2.24 6.24
N PRO A 18 25.00 -3.15 5.25
CA PRO A 18 26.04 -3.20 4.24
C PRO A 18 26.11 -1.84 3.52
N LEU A 19 27.33 -1.34 3.31
CA LEU A 19 27.66 -0.06 2.68
C LEU A 19 26.95 0.18 1.32
N THR A 20 26.50 -0.89 0.67
CA THR A 20 25.68 -0.88 -0.56
C THR A 20 24.27 -0.31 -0.36
N ILE A 21 23.64 -0.50 0.80
CA ILE A 21 22.28 0.02 1.06
C ILE A 21 22.32 1.53 1.32
N LEU A 22 23.32 1.98 2.07
CA LEU A 22 23.58 3.40 2.32
C LEU A 22 24.01 4.13 1.05
N SER A 23 24.71 3.45 0.13
CA SER A 23 25.08 4.01 -1.17
C SER A 23 23.93 4.05 -2.15
N VAL A 24 22.97 3.11 -2.10
CA VAL A 24 21.74 3.16 -2.92
C VAL A 24 20.79 4.25 -2.41
N GLY A 25 20.59 4.39 -1.10
CA GLY A 25 19.76 5.47 -0.53
C GLY A 25 20.34 6.86 -0.77
N LYS A 26 21.65 7.04 -0.53
CA LYS A 26 22.36 8.29 -0.89
C LYS A 26 22.47 8.46 -2.39
N GLY A 27 22.58 7.38 -3.16
CA GLY A 27 22.64 7.36 -4.62
C GLY A 27 21.33 7.74 -5.27
N LEU A 28 20.18 7.37 -4.69
CA LEU A 28 18.86 7.79 -5.14
C LEU A 28 18.63 9.27 -4.83
N ILE A 29 18.93 9.72 -3.61
CA ILE A 29 18.82 11.13 -3.22
C ILE A 29 19.83 11.99 -4.02
N SER A 30 21.04 11.47 -4.24
CA SER A 30 22.07 12.06 -5.09
C SER A 30 21.65 12.06 -6.55
N ALA A 31 21.08 11.00 -7.12
CA ALA A 31 20.64 10.97 -8.52
C ALA A 31 19.42 11.87 -8.75
N ILE A 32 18.53 12.00 -7.76
CA ILE A 32 17.43 12.96 -7.76
C ILE A 32 17.96 14.40 -7.67
N ASN A 33 19.03 14.65 -6.89
CA ASN A 33 19.62 15.97 -6.72
C ASN A 33 20.70 16.34 -7.77
N ASN A 34 21.33 15.37 -8.43
CA ASN A 34 22.47 15.51 -9.36
C ASN A 34 22.11 15.13 -10.80
N PHE A 35 20.83 14.93 -11.13
CA PHE A 35 20.44 14.81 -12.53
C PHE A 35 20.69 16.15 -13.24
N LYS A 36 21.84 16.26 -13.91
CA LYS A 36 22.19 17.36 -14.79
C LYS A 36 21.60 17.08 -16.16
N ARG A 37 20.90 18.06 -16.72
CA ARG A 37 20.30 17.99 -18.07
C ARG A 37 21.39 17.73 -19.12
N PRO A 38 21.07 17.12 -20.28
CA PRO A 38 22.00 16.93 -21.39
C PRO A 38 22.59 18.24 -21.95
N ASP A 39 21.98 19.39 -21.64
CA ASP A 39 22.39 20.73 -22.06
C ASP A 39 23.17 21.51 -20.98
N GLY A 40 23.42 20.94 -19.80
CA GLY A 40 24.38 21.49 -18.83
C GLY A 40 23.93 22.69 -17.98
N GLU A 41 22.71 23.21 -18.15
CA GLU A 41 22.24 24.40 -17.42
C GLU A 41 21.36 24.12 -16.18
N LEU A 42 21.42 25.04 -15.20
CA LEU A 42 20.68 25.01 -13.92
C LEU A 42 19.45 25.95 -13.96
N GLY A 43 18.24 25.36 -14.03
CA GLY A 43 16.92 26.04 -13.93
C GLY A 43 16.39 26.58 -15.27
N SER A 44 15.10 26.58 -15.62
CA SER A 44 13.86 26.20 -14.94
C SER A 44 12.93 25.49 -15.96
N PHE A 45 12.31 24.39 -15.55
CA PHE A 45 10.98 24.01 -16.05
C PHE A 45 10.08 24.04 -14.82
N SER A 46 8.90 24.65 -14.92
CA SER A 46 7.86 24.61 -13.89
C SER A 46 7.81 23.19 -13.31
N ARG A 47 8.14 23.01 -12.02
CA ARG A 47 7.90 21.71 -11.37
C ARG A 47 6.44 21.37 -11.69
N PRO A 48 6.13 20.20 -12.27
CA PRO A 48 4.74 19.89 -12.59
C PRO A 48 3.95 20.07 -11.30
N ILE A 49 2.85 20.82 -11.35
CA ILE A 49 2.16 21.25 -10.14
C ILE A 49 1.63 19.99 -9.42
N PRO A 50 1.88 19.83 -8.10
CA PRO A 50 1.29 18.74 -7.32
C PRO A 50 -0.23 18.73 -7.49
N LYS A 51 -0.82 17.55 -7.76
CA LYS A 51 -2.26 17.41 -8.01
C LYS A 51 -3.08 17.17 -6.74
N TYR A 52 -2.40 16.92 -5.63
CA TYR A 52 -2.91 16.74 -4.26
C TYR A 52 -1.70 16.82 -3.30
N ASP A 53 -1.96 16.97 -2.00
CA ASP A 53 -0.95 17.34 -0.99
C ASP A 53 0.28 16.42 -0.94
N SER A 54 0.09 15.11 -1.06
CA SER A 54 1.17 14.13 -1.02
C SER A 54 1.78 13.80 -2.39
N HIS A 55 1.29 14.41 -3.47
CA HIS A 55 1.71 14.10 -4.84
C HIS A 55 3.18 14.47 -5.07
N ILE A 56 3.94 13.52 -5.62
CA ILE A 56 5.32 13.71 -6.08
C ILE A 56 5.33 13.65 -7.60
N PRO A 57 5.35 14.82 -8.28
CA PRO A 57 5.38 14.88 -9.74
C PRO A 57 6.64 14.21 -10.27
N THR A 58 6.45 13.22 -11.15
CA THR A 58 7.52 12.37 -11.68
C THR A 58 7.29 12.06 -13.16
N THR A 59 8.37 12.00 -13.95
CA THR A 59 8.30 11.50 -15.32
C THR A 59 8.14 9.99 -15.35
N LEU A 60 7.75 9.41 -16.50
CA LEU A 60 7.64 7.96 -16.65
C LEU A 60 8.97 7.24 -16.35
N PHE A 61 10.09 7.81 -16.79
CA PHE A 61 11.42 7.27 -16.48
C PHE A 61 11.70 7.29 -14.97
N GLN A 62 11.42 8.42 -14.29
CA GLN A 62 11.58 8.52 -12.84
C GLN A 62 10.69 7.50 -12.11
N LYS A 63 9.43 7.32 -12.52
CA LYS A 63 8.56 6.28 -11.96
C LYS A 63 9.15 4.89 -12.17
N ALA A 64 9.63 4.55 -13.36
CA ALA A 64 10.24 3.25 -13.62
C ALA A 64 11.48 3.01 -12.72
N THR A 65 12.35 4.01 -12.57
CA THR A 65 13.50 3.93 -11.66
C THR A 65 13.08 3.77 -10.20
N ILE A 66 12.11 4.56 -9.74
CA ILE A 66 11.60 4.48 -8.36
C ILE A 66 10.98 3.11 -8.10
N ALA A 67 10.19 2.57 -9.03
CA ALA A 67 9.58 1.25 -8.91
C ALA A 67 10.65 0.15 -8.84
N GLY A 68 11.66 0.19 -9.73
CA GLY A 68 12.76 -0.77 -9.71
C GLY A 68 13.56 -0.73 -8.40
N ALA A 69 14.00 0.47 -7.97
CA ALA A 69 14.74 0.63 -6.74
C ALA A 69 13.91 0.25 -5.50
N SER A 70 12.65 0.68 -5.44
CA SER A 70 11.74 0.35 -4.33
C SER A 70 11.41 -1.14 -4.29
N SER A 71 11.38 -1.83 -5.43
CA SER A 71 11.17 -3.29 -5.45
C SER A 71 12.34 -4.02 -4.80
N ILE A 72 13.58 -3.61 -5.10
CA ILE A 72 14.78 -4.17 -4.46
C ILE A 72 14.74 -3.91 -2.95
N LEU A 73 14.44 -2.67 -2.55
CA LEU A 73 14.37 -2.30 -1.14
C LEU A 73 13.23 -2.99 -0.40
N ALA A 74 12.07 -3.21 -1.01
CA ALA A 74 10.96 -3.95 -0.40
C ALA A 74 11.32 -5.43 -0.15
N ILE A 75 12.20 -6.02 -0.95
CA ILE A 75 12.69 -7.38 -0.72
C ILE A 75 13.71 -7.41 0.43
N SER A 76 14.61 -6.41 0.49
CA SER A 76 15.64 -6.30 1.53
C SER A 76 15.10 -5.87 2.89
N GLU A 77 14.12 -4.97 2.91
CA GLU A 77 13.49 -4.40 4.10
C GLU A 77 11.96 -4.59 4.06
N PRO A 78 11.48 -5.83 4.20
CA PRO A 78 10.06 -6.17 4.00
C PRO A 78 9.11 -5.53 5.02
N THR A 79 9.62 -5.08 6.17
CA THR A 79 8.83 -4.39 7.21
C THR A 79 8.61 -2.91 6.91
N ASN A 80 9.29 -2.34 5.91
CA ASN A 80 9.13 -0.95 5.52
C ASN A 80 8.06 -0.81 4.42
N GLY A 81 6.83 -0.49 4.85
CA GLY A 81 5.68 -0.34 3.96
C GLY A 81 5.81 0.78 2.91
N VAL A 82 6.76 1.72 3.06
CA VAL A 82 6.94 2.84 2.12
C VAL A 82 7.40 2.35 0.75
N HIS A 83 8.29 1.37 0.70
CA HIS A 83 8.80 0.82 -0.55
C HIS A 83 7.71 0.04 -1.30
N LEU A 84 6.97 -0.79 -0.56
CA LEU A 84 5.83 -1.51 -1.13
C LEU A 84 4.74 -0.55 -1.62
N ALA A 85 4.48 0.54 -0.89
CA ALA A 85 3.56 1.59 -1.30
C ALA A 85 4.00 2.25 -2.60
N ALA A 86 5.28 2.62 -2.74
CA ALA A 86 5.83 3.22 -3.95
C ALA A 86 5.70 2.29 -5.17
N VAL A 87 6.04 1.00 -5.00
CA VAL A 87 5.83 -0.01 -6.05
C VAL A 87 4.35 -0.11 -6.40
N GLY A 88 3.48 -0.22 -5.41
CA GLY A 88 2.04 -0.35 -5.59
C GLY A 88 1.41 0.85 -6.29
N ASP A 89 1.83 2.08 -6.00
CA ASP A 89 1.36 3.29 -6.69
C ASP A 89 1.65 3.18 -8.19
N ILE A 90 2.89 2.86 -8.54
CA ILE A 90 3.40 2.94 -9.91
C ILE A 90 2.88 1.78 -10.76
N THR A 91 2.88 0.55 -10.22
CA THR A 91 2.42 -0.63 -10.95
C THR A 91 0.90 -0.68 -11.12
N SER A 92 0.15 0.05 -10.29
CA SER A 92 -1.32 0.12 -10.38
C SER A 92 -1.83 1.13 -11.40
N ILE A 93 -0.99 2.07 -11.88
CA ILE A 93 -1.39 3.13 -12.83
C ILE A 93 -2.17 2.58 -14.04
N PRO A 94 -1.76 1.47 -14.70
CA PRO A 94 -2.49 0.96 -15.86
C PRO A 94 -3.88 0.38 -15.53
N PHE A 95 -4.12 -0.02 -14.28
CA PHE A 95 -5.29 -0.80 -13.86
C PHE A 95 -6.31 0.03 -13.09
N ILE A 96 -5.85 1.07 -12.38
CA ILE A 96 -6.67 1.80 -11.41
C ILE A 96 -7.86 2.54 -12.03
N LYS A 97 -7.74 2.98 -13.28
CA LYS A 97 -8.86 3.59 -14.01
C LYS A 97 -10.02 2.59 -14.19
N LYS A 98 -9.73 1.33 -14.50
CA LYS A 98 -10.75 0.28 -14.62
C LYS A 98 -11.44 0.01 -13.28
N LEU A 99 -10.70 0.06 -12.18
CA LEU A 99 -11.28 -0.05 -10.84
C LEU A 99 -12.22 1.12 -10.54
N ARG A 100 -11.78 2.35 -10.80
CA ARG A 100 -12.60 3.56 -10.67
C ARG A 100 -13.89 3.45 -11.49
N ASP A 101 -13.78 3.05 -12.75
CA ASP A 101 -14.94 2.90 -13.64
C ASP A 101 -15.93 1.86 -13.10
N ARG A 102 -15.45 0.75 -12.49
CA ARG A 102 -16.31 -0.22 -11.81
C ARG A 102 -17.01 0.34 -10.57
N MET A 103 -16.35 1.22 -9.82
CA MET A 103 -16.99 1.92 -8.70
C MET A 103 -18.11 2.84 -9.19
N LEU A 104 -17.91 3.57 -10.29
CA LEU A 104 -18.91 4.48 -10.88
C LEU A 104 -20.20 3.77 -11.34
N LEU A 105 -20.14 2.47 -11.64
CA LEU A 105 -21.33 1.68 -11.99
C LEU A 105 -22.28 1.49 -10.79
N ASN A 106 -21.81 1.67 -9.57
CA ASN A 106 -22.58 1.51 -8.34
C ASN A 106 -22.92 2.87 -7.71
N GLU A 107 -24.12 3.02 -7.15
CA GLU A 107 -24.54 4.27 -6.49
C GLU A 107 -23.66 4.63 -5.30
N GLU A 108 -23.36 3.65 -4.45
CA GLU A 108 -22.47 3.84 -3.29
C GLU A 108 -21.05 4.17 -3.74
N GLY A 109 -20.56 3.49 -4.79
CA GLY A 109 -19.26 3.80 -5.39
C GLY A 109 -19.18 5.23 -5.92
N ARG A 110 -20.23 5.74 -6.56
CA ARG A 110 -20.32 7.17 -6.97
C ARG A 110 -20.30 8.11 -5.77
N ARG A 111 -21.04 7.78 -4.70
CA ARG A 111 -21.06 8.57 -3.45
C ARG A 111 -19.67 8.64 -2.83
N ILE A 112 -19.00 7.50 -2.70
CA ILE A 112 -17.62 7.39 -2.20
C ILE A 112 -16.64 8.22 -3.03
N LEU A 113 -16.69 8.12 -4.36
CA LEU A 113 -15.79 8.89 -5.24
C LEU A 113 -16.01 10.41 -5.14
N LYS A 114 -17.25 10.82 -4.86
CA LYS A 114 -17.64 12.23 -4.67
C LYS A 114 -17.23 12.77 -3.31
N GLU A 115 -17.58 12.06 -2.23
CA GLU A 115 -17.38 12.49 -0.84
C GLU A 115 -15.95 12.26 -0.36
N ARG A 116 -15.25 11.32 -0.99
CA ARG A 116 -13.89 10.89 -0.66
C ARG A 116 -13.69 10.60 0.84
N PRO A 117 -14.57 9.79 1.49
CA PRO A 117 -14.40 9.48 2.91
C PRO A 117 -13.07 8.76 3.13
N GLU A 118 -12.36 9.17 4.18
CA GLU A 118 -11.12 8.53 4.63
C GLU A 118 -11.37 7.75 5.92
N VAL A 119 -10.72 6.60 6.07
CA VAL A 119 -10.73 5.84 7.33
C VAL A 119 -9.80 6.54 8.32
N LYS A 120 -10.38 7.39 9.15
CA LYS A 120 -9.70 8.13 10.22
C LYS A 120 -10.58 8.14 11.46
N PHE A 121 -9.95 8.04 12.63
CA PHE A 121 -10.63 8.10 13.91
C PHE A 121 -9.93 9.08 14.85
N THR A 122 -10.68 9.74 15.70
CA THR A 122 -10.14 10.27 16.96
C THR A 122 -9.93 9.14 17.97
N ASP A 123 -9.13 9.35 19.00
CA ASP A 123 -8.96 8.35 20.07
C ASP A 123 -10.30 7.96 20.71
N SER A 124 -11.23 8.92 20.85
CA SER A 124 -12.58 8.64 21.36
C SER A 124 -13.41 7.79 20.40
N GLU A 125 -13.39 8.08 19.10
CA GLU A 125 -14.13 7.29 18.10
C GLU A 125 -13.55 5.89 17.96
N TRP A 126 -12.22 5.77 18.01
CA TRP A 126 -11.53 4.47 17.96
C TRP A 126 -11.95 3.58 19.12
N ASN A 127 -11.90 4.10 20.35
CA ASN A 127 -12.32 3.35 21.54
C ASN A 127 -13.83 3.06 21.54
N ALA A 128 -14.65 3.94 20.96
CA ALA A 128 -16.08 3.71 20.83
C ALA A 128 -16.42 2.51 19.95
N LEU A 129 -15.59 2.17 18.95
CA LEU A 129 -15.77 0.96 18.15
C LEU A 129 -15.72 -0.32 19.01
N GLY A 130 -14.83 -0.36 20.00
CA GLY A 130 -14.71 -1.49 20.94
C GLY A 130 -15.91 -1.66 21.87
N ALA A 131 -16.74 -0.62 22.02
CA ALA A 131 -17.96 -0.64 22.83
C ALA A 131 -19.22 -1.00 22.02
N LEU A 132 -19.12 -1.14 20.69
CA LEU A 132 -20.25 -1.54 19.85
C LEU A 132 -20.69 -2.98 20.14
N PRO A 133 -21.94 -3.36 19.78
CA PRO A 133 -22.40 -4.74 19.90
C PRO A 133 -21.51 -5.72 19.10
N LYS A 134 -21.31 -6.93 19.65
CA LYS A 134 -20.39 -7.95 19.10
C LYS A 134 -20.67 -8.38 17.66
N ASN A 135 -21.92 -8.24 17.22
CA ASN A 135 -22.37 -8.59 15.88
C ASN A 135 -22.17 -7.46 14.85
N THR A 136 -21.56 -6.33 15.23
CA THR A 136 -21.26 -5.23 14.31
C THR A 136 -19.89 -5.36 13.68
N PHE A 137 -19.71 -4.80 12.49
CA PHE A 137 -18.41 -4.72 11.85
C PHE A 137 -17.41 -3.92 12.70
N GLY A 138 -17.83 -2.76 13.25
CA GLY A 138 -16.95 -1.88 14.03
C GLY A 138 -16.33 -2.57 15.25
N TYR A 139 -17.12 -3.36 16.00
CA TYR A 139 -16.59 -4.15 17.11
C TYR A 139 -15.54 -5.17 16.64
N ASN A 140 -15.82 -5.90 15.56
CA ASN A 140 -14.90 -6.92 15.05
C ASN A 140 -13.63 -6.29 14.46
N TYR A 141 -13.75 -5.15 13.77
CA TYR A 141 -12.62 -4.40 13.24
C TYR A 141 -11.69 -3.90 14.35
N TYR A 142 -12.27 -3.28 15.39
CA TYR A 142 -11.50 -2.83 16.55
C TYR A 142 -10.73 -3.98 17.21
N ASN A 143 -11.43 -5.08 17.53
CA ASN A 143 -10.80 -6.22 18.20
C ASN A 143 -9.74 -6.90 17.34
N TYR A 144 -9.97 -7.00 16.03
CA TYR A 144 -8.96 -7.50 15.09
C TYR A 144 -7.70 -6.64 15.16
N MET A 145 -7.82 -5.33 14.93
CA MET A 145 -6.68 -4.40 14.88
C MET A 145 -5.89 -4.41 16.20
N VAL A 146 -6.58 -4.39 17.34
CA VAL A 146 -5.94 -4.49 18.67
C VAL A 146 -5.24 -5.84 18.85
N SER A 147 -5.86 -6.96 18.45
CA SER A 147 -5.25 -8.30 18.60
C SER A 147 -3.97 -8.49 17.77
N GLN A 148 -3.89 -7.84 16.61
CA GLN A 148 -2.73 -7.91 15.72
C GLN A 148 -1.69 -6.81 16.03
N ASN A 149 -1.98 -5.92 16.99
CA ASN A 149 -1.15 -4.75 17.32
C ASN A 149 -0.90 -3.84 16.09
N ILE A 150 -1.96 -3.58 15.32
CA ILE A 150 -1.95 -2.74 14.12
C ILE A 150 -2.79 -1.50 14.39
N SER A 151 -2.38 -0.37 13.81
CA SER A 151 -3.12 0.89 13.89
C SER A 151 -3.57 1.36 12.51
N TRP A 152 -4.78 1.94 12.46
CA TRP A 152 -5.42 2.48 11.25
C TRP A 152 -4.65 3.69 10.68
N ASP A 153 -3.88 4.39 11.51
CA ASP A 153 -3.13 5.61 11.17
C ASP A 153 -1.80 5.34 10.42
N THR A 154 -1.39 4.09 10.29
CA THR A 154 -0.08 3.70 9.74
C THR A 154 -0.01 3.72 8.21
N ARG A 155 -1.11 4.04 7.53
CA ARG A 155 -1.23 3.89 6.07
C ARG A 155 -0.43 4.97 5.33
N THR A 156 0.51 4.53 4.49
CA THR A 156 1.36 5.42 3.69
C THR A 156 0.52 6.18 2.66
N PRO A 157 0.68 7.52 2.55
CA PRO A 157 -0.03 8.31 1.55
C PRO A 157 0.35 7.89 0.13
N VAL A 158 -0.58 8.09 -0.81
CA VAL A 158 -0.32 7.89 -2.25
C VAL A 158 0.56 9.05 -2.74
N ARG A 159 1.53 8.76 -3.61
CA ARG A 159 2.52 9.77 -4.04
C ARG A 159 2.70 9.83 -5.55
N PHE A 160 2.64 8.69 -6.25
CA PHE A 160 3.11 8.61 -7.63
C PHE A 160 2.00 8.44 -8.67
N ILE A 161 0.73 8.64 -8.29
CA ILE A 161 -0.40 8.64 -9.22
C ILE A 161 -0.69 10.08 -9.63
N ASP A 162 -0.62 10.38 -10.93
CA ASP A 162 -0.77 11.73 -11.46
C ASP A 162 -2.25 12.09 -11.73
N ASP A 163 -3.18 11.69 -10.86
CA ASP A 163 -4.59 12.06 -10.92
C ASP A 163 -5.18 12.02 -9.50
N SER A 164 -5.90 13.07 -9.09
CA SER A 164 -6.36 13.18 -7.69
C SER A 164 -7.46 12.17 -7.35
N GLU A 165 -8.33 11.82 -8.31
CA GLU A 165 -9.40 10.86 -8.10
C GLU A 165 -8.82 9.43 -8.08
N LEU A 166 -7.93 9.11 -9.01
CA LEU A 166 -7.26 7.80 -9.01
C LEU A 166 -6.35 7.64 -7.78
N ALA A 167 -5.70 8.71 -7.33
CA ALA A 167 -4.95 8.70 -6.07
C ALA A 167 -5.85 8.41 -4.88
N TYR A 168 -7.07 8.97 -4.85
CA TYR A 168 -8.06 8.63 -3.83
C TYR A 168 -8.50 7.15 -3.92
N VAL A 169 -8.74 6.61 -5.11
CA VAL A 169 -9.06 5.19 -5.28
C VAL A 169 -7.94 4.29 -4.72
N MET A 170 -6.68 4.66 -4.93
CA MET A 170 -5.53 3.93 -4.39
C MET A 170 -5.42 4.08 -2.87
N LEU A 171 -5.70 5.27 -2.33
CA LEU A 171 -5.72 5.51 -0.88
C LEU A 171 -6.80 4.67 -0.22
N ARG A 172 -8.02 4.67 -0.76
CA ARG A 172 -9.13 3.85 -0.28
C ARG A 172 -8.76 2.37 -0.31
N HIS A 173 -8.20 1.89 -1.42
CA HIS A 173 -7.72 0.51 -1.52
C HIS A 173 -6.76 0.15 -0.37
N ARG A 174 -5.83 1.05 -0.01
CA ARG A 174 -4.92 0.83 1.13
C ARG A 174 -5.61 0.87 2.48
N GLN A 175 -6.56 1.78 2.68
CA GLN A 175 -7.25 1.96 3.96
C GLN A 175 -8.18 0.79 4.27
N ILE A 176 -8.89 0.26 3.26
CA ILE A 176 -9.82 -0.85 3.47
C ILE A 176 -9.13 -2.22 3.47
N HIS A 177 -7.81 -2.26 3.32
CA HIS A 177 -7.04 -3.51 3.36
C HIS A 177 -7.30 -4.31 4.65
N ASP A 178 -7.30 -3.64 5.80
CA ASP A 178 -7.61 -4.28 7.10
C ASP A 178 -9.08 -4.69 7.24
N PHE A 179 -9.98 -4.08 6.46
CA PHE A 179 -11.37 -4.50 6.44
C PHE A 179 -11.48 -5.88 5.80
N TYR A 180 -10.65 -6.21 4.81
CA TYR A 180 -10.63 -7.55 4.23
C TYR A 180 -10.21 -8.59 5.25
N HIS A 181 -9.16 -8.33 6.03
CA HIS A 181 -8.78 -9.23 7.12
C HIS A 181 -9.91 -9.46 8.10
N THR A 182 -10.62 -8.40 8.48
CA THR A 182 -11.74 -8.47 9.42
C THR A 182 -12.91 -9.27 8.85
N VAL A 183 -13.31 -9.04 7.60
CA VAL A 183 -14.45 -9.73 6.96
C VAL A 183 -14.12 -11.18 6.64
N LEU A 184 -12.88 -11.48 6.25
CA LEU A 184 -12.44 -12.83 5.90
C LEU A 184 -12.00 -13.65 7.12
N GLY A 185 -11.82 -13.02 8.28
CA GLY A 185 -11.32 -13.67 9.49
C GLY A 185 -9.85 -14.10 9.38
N MET A 186 -9.04 -13.31 8.66
CA MET A 186 -7.65 -13.63 8.30
C MET A 186 -6.67 -12.81 9.13
N THR A 187 -5.67 -13.45 9.74
CA THR A 187 -4.63 -12.79 10.55
C THR A 187 -3.56 -12.13 9.69
N ILE A 188 -2.46 -11.68 10.28
CA ILE A 188 -1.26 -11.20 9.56
C ILE A 188 -0.20 -12.29 9.33
N SER A 189 -0.57 -13.57 9.50
CA SER A 189 0.31 -14.67 9.09
C SER A 189 0.64 -14.55 7.60
N ILE A 190 1.77 -15.12 7.15
CA ILE A 190 2.15 -15.04 5.73
C ILE A 190 1.06 -15.69 4.87
N LEU A 191 0.54 -16.85 5.28
CA LEU A 191 -0.52 -17.55 4.56
C LEU A 191 -1.78 -16.68 4.41
N ASP A 192 -2.22 -16.06 5.50
CA ASP A 192 -3.44 -15.25 5.55
C ASP A 192 -3.27 -13.96 4.73
N GLU A 193 -2.12 -13.29 4.85
CA GLU A 193 -1.78 -12.09 4.07
C GLU A 193 -1.80 -12.39 2.57
N LEU A 194 -1.19 -13.50 2.12
CA LEU A 194 -1.21 -13.88 0.71
C LEU A 194 -2.63 -14.20 0.23
N THR A 195 -3.45 -14.77 1.10
CA THR A 195 -4.85 -15.08 0.82
C THR A 195 -5.67 -13.80 0.67
N VAL A 196 -5.50 -12.83 1.57
CA VAL A 196 -6.12 -11.49 1.48
C VAL A 196 -5.65 -10.75 0.24
N LYS A 197 -4.35 -10.75 -0.08
CA LYS A 197 -3.82 -10.10 -1.30
C LYS A 197 -4.40 -10.69 -2.57
N HIS A 198 -4.61 -12.01 -2.60
CA HIS A 198 -5.26 -12.64 -3.74
C HIS A 198 -6.73 -12.25 -3.84
N PHE A 199 -7.46 -12.23 -2.72
CA PHE A 199 -8.83 -11.71 -2.67
C PHE A 199 -8.91 -10.26 -3.18
N GLU A 200 -8.01 -9.38 -2.71
CA GLU A 200 -7.89 -8.00 -3.17
C GLU A 200 -7.68 -7.92 -4.68
N PHE A 201 -6.79 -8.75 -5.23
CA PHE A 201 -6.55 -8.81 -6.67
C PHE A 201 -7.79 -9.24 -7.45
N VAL A 202 -8.49 -10.28 -6.99
CA VAL A 202 -9.74 -10.76 -7.62
C VAL A 202 -10.80 -9.66 -7.62
N GLN A 203 -10.95 -8.96 -6.49
CA GLN A 203 -11.92 -7.88 -6.32
C GLN A 203 -11.57 -6.65 -7.15
N THR A 204 -10.32 -6.22 -7.17
CA THR A 204 -9.91 -4.87 -7.62
C THR A 204 -9.20 -4.89 -8.97
N GLY A 205 -8.54 -5.99 -9.32
CA GLY A 205 -7.66 -6.11 -10.48
C GLY A 205 -6.32 -5.38 -10.31
N LEU A 206 -6.01 -4.85 -9.12
CA LEU A 206 -4.74 -4.15 -8.87
C LEU A 206 -3.64 -5.16 -8.51
N PRO A 207 -2.46 -5.12 -9.15
CA PRO A 207 -1.37 -6.05 -8.87
C PRO A 207 -0.58 -5.71 -7.58
N VAL A 208 -1.20 -5.01 -6.64
CA VAL A 208 -0.55 -4.55 -5.40
C VAL A 208 -0.24 -5.75 -4.53
N GLY A 209 1.04 -6.03 -4.30
CA GLY A 209 1.46 -7.22 -3.57
C GLY A 209 1.20 -8.54 -4.31
N LEU A 210 0.72 -8.52 -5.57
CA LEU A 210 0.60 -9.74 -6.37
C LEU A 210 1.97 -10.38 -6.63
N PHE A 211 3.03 -9.57 -6.77
CA PHE A 211 4.40 -10.07 -6.80
C PHE A 211 4.79 -10.77 -5.48
N ALA A 212 4.26 -10.34 -4.33
CA ALA A 212 4.42 -11.09 -3.08
C ALA A 212 3.64 -12.42 -3.15
N VAL A 213 2.43 -12.47 -3.72
CA VAL A 213 1.70 -13.73 -3.94
C VAL A 213 2.44 -14.71 -4.85
N LEU A 214 3.24 -14.22 -5.79
CA LEU A 214 4.04 -15.09 -6.68
C LEU A 214 5.34 -15.58 -6.04
N VAL A 215 5.97 -14.77 -5.17
CA VAL A 215 7.32 -15.02 -4.66
C VAL A 215 7.32 -15.48 -3.19
N ALA A 216 6.39 -15.02 -2.38
CA ALA A 216 6.29 -15.32 -0.96
C ALA A 216 5.79 -16.73 -0.61
N PRO A 217 5.09 -17.50 -1.47
CA PRO A 217 4.80 -18.91 -1.17
C PRO A 217 6.04 -19.77 -0.96
N VAL A 218 7.23 -19.32 -1.40
CA VAL A 218 8.51 -19.98 -1.09
C VAL A 218 8.89 -19.84 0.38
N ARG A 219 8.33 -18.85 1.09
CA ARG A 219 8.54 -18.63 2.53
C ARG A 219 7.54 -19.39 3.41
N LEU A 220 6.50 -19.99 2.81
CA LEU A 220 5.56 -20.84 3.51
C LEU A 220 6.19 -22.22 3.75
N ASP A 221 5.82 -22.86 4.86
CA ASP A 221 6.16 -24.26 5.05
C ASP A 221 5.40 -25.16 4.04
N PRO A 222 5.81 -26.43 3.84
CA PRO A 222 5.16 -27.30 2.86
C PRO A 222 3.67 -27.52 3.10
N ALA A 223 3.20 -27.53 4.35
CA ALA A 223 1.80 -27.71 4.70
C ALA A 223 1.00 -26.43 4.42
N GLU A 224 1.48 -25.27 4.87
CA GLU A 224 0.90 -23.95 4.57
C GLU A 224 0.84 -23.70 3.06
N ARG A 225 1.89 -24.06 2.32
CA ARG A 225 1.91 -23.91 0.86
C ARG A 225 0.87 -24.81 0.19
N THR A 226 0.73 -26.05 0.65
CA THR A 226 -0.30 -26.96 0.15
C THR A 226 -1.68 -26.39 0.43
N ASP A 227 -1.91 -25.92 1.64
CA ASP A 227 -3.17 -25.32 2.07
C ASP A 227 -3.50 -24.03 1.31
N PHE A 228 -2.49 -23.21 1.01
CA PHE A 228 -2.61 -22.01 0.18
C PHE A 228 -3.17 -22.35 -1.21
N TYR A 229 -2.54 -23.30 -1.91
CA TYR A 229 -2.93 -23.63 -3.28
C TYR A 229 -4.22 -24.45 -3.39
N THR A 230 -4.47 -25.34 -2.43
CA THR A 230 -5.59 -26.31 -2.51
C THR A 230 -6.86 -25.83 -1.82
N ARG A 231 -6.76 -24.99 -0.78
CA ARG A 231 -7.89 -24.50 0.00
C ARG A 231 -8.08 -23.00 -0.15
N CYS A 232 -7.05 -22.21 0.17
CA CYS A 232 -7.19 -20.75 0.28
C CYS A 232 -7.47 -20.10 -1.07
N LEU A 233 -6.63 -20.34 -2.08
CA LEU A 233 -6.75 -19.72 -3.40
C LEU A 233 -8.09 -20.03 -4.10
N PRO A 234 -8.55 -21.30 -4.19
CA PRO A 234 -9.84 -21.60 -4.79
C PRO A 234 -10.98 -20.89 -4.05
N TRP A 235 -10.94 -20.89 -2.72
CA TRP A 235 -11.96 -20.25 -1.89
C TRP A 235 -12.01 -18.73 -2.09
N VAL A 236 -10.89 -18.00 -1.97
CA VAL A 236 -10.93 -16.54 -2.17
C VAL A 236 -11.22 -16.14 -3.60
N ASN A 237 -10.87 -16.96 -4.60
CA ASN A 237 -11.24 -16.69 -5.98
C ASN A 237 -12.75 -16.85 -6.19
N ASP A 238 -13.38 -17.86 -5.59
CA ASP A 238 -14.83 -18.01 -5.61
C ASP A 238 -15.53 -16.85 -4.88
N VAL A 239 -15.18 -16.64 -3.60
CA VAL A 239 -15.77 -15.57 -2.77
C VAL A 239 -15.56 -14.19 -3.41
N GLY A 240 -14.35 -13.90 -3.90
CA GLY A 240 -14.02 -12.61 -4.52
C GLY A 240 -14.81 -12.31 -5.79
N ARG A 241 -15.17 -13.34 -6.57
CA ARG A 241 -15.97 -13.19 -7.80
C ARG A 241 -17.47 -13.08 -7.52
N ASN A 242 -17.94 -13.75 -6.48
CA ASN A 242 -19.37 -13.85 -6.14
C ASN A 242 -19.84 -12.78 -5.14
N THR A 243 -18.93 -11.96 -4.61
CA THR A 243 -19.27 -10.85 -3.69
C THR A 243 -19.33 -9.51 -4.42
N LYS A 244 -20.04 -8.55 -3.81
CA LYS A 244 -20.03 -7.17 -4.29
C LYS A 244 -18.61 -6.58 -4.16
N LEU A 245 -18.28 -5.62 -5.01
CA LEU A 245 -17.02 -4.89 -4.92
C LEU A 245 -16.97 -4.09 -3.61
N LEU A 246 -16.11 -4.50 -2.68
CA LEU A 246 -15.95 -3.87 -1.36
C LEU A 246 -15.30 -2.48 -1.41
N MET A 247 -14.73 -2.08 -2.55
CA MET A 247 -14.39 -0.67 -2.76
C MET A 247 -15.63 0.24 -2.70
N ASN A 248 -16.84 -0.30 -2.87
CA ASN A 248 -18.11 0.42 -2.77
C ASN A 248 -18.81 0.26 -1.40
N THR A 249 -18.10 -0.16 -0.35
CA THR A 249 -18.65 -0.29 1.01
C THR A 249 -17.86 0.53 1.99
#